data_AF-K2B2E3-F1
#
_entry.id   AF-K2B2E3-F1
#
_cell.length_a   1.000
_cell.length_b   1.000
_cell.length_c   1.000
_cell.angle_alpha   90.00
_cell.angle_beta   90.00
_cell.angle_gamma   90.00
#
_symmetry.space_group_name_H-M   'P 1'
#
loop_
_entity.id
_entity.type
_entity.pdbx_description
1 polymer ?
#
loop_
_entity_poly.entity_id
_entity_poly.type
_entity_poly.pdbx_seq_one_letter_code
_entity_poly.pdbx_strand_id
1 'polypeptide(L)' 'VNVSGYVHVGTSSHLGVGSQILPHLTIGKHVIIGAGAVVTKDIPSHCTAVGIPARF' A
#
# COMPACT_ATOMS: atom_id res chain seq x y z
N VAL A 1 5.99 -0.81 9.46
CA VAL A 1 4.88 -0.68 8.49
C VAL A 1 3.67 -0.29 9.29
N ASN A 2 2.98 0.77 8.90
CA ASN A 2 1.79 1.25 9.61
C ASN A 2 0.59 1.03 8.71
N VAL A 3 -0.31 0.15 9.14
CA VAL A 3 -1.58 -0.14 8.47
C VAL A 3 -2.68 0.46 9.33
N SER A 4 -3.39 1.45 8.81
CA SER A 4 -4.49 2.11 9.54
C SER A 4 -5.76 1.25 9.56
N GLY A 5 -6.79 1.70 10.28
CA GLY A 5 -8.05 0.98 10.40
C GLY A 5 -8.77 0.76 9.07
N TYR A 6 -9.47 -0.38 8.96
CA TYR A 6 -10.29 -0.74 7.79
C TYR A 6 -9.51 -0.80 6.46
N VAL A 7 -8.24 -1.17 6.49
CA VAL A 7 -7.46 -1.43 5.28
C VAL A 7 -7.60 -2.88 4.85
N HIS A 8 -7.94 -3.11 3.59
CA HIS A 8 -7.88 -4.44 2.96
C HIS A 8 -6.54 -4.62 2.26
N VAL A 9 -5.80 -5.67 2.60
CA VAL A 9 -4.55 -6.03 1.92
C VAL A 9 -4.74 -7.33 1.16
N GLY A 10 -4.60 -7.25 -0.17
CA GLY A 10 -4.67 -8.41 -1.04
C GLY A 10 -3.55 -9.41 -0.80
N THR A 11 -3.81 -10.66 -1.16
CA THR A 11 -2.85 -11.77 -1.03
C THR A 11 -1.59 -11.50 -1.86
N SER A 12 -0.45 -11.98 -1.35
CA SER A 12 0.86 -11.86 -2.01
C SER A 12 1.34 -10.42 -2.21
N SER A 13 0.85 -9.47 -1.40
CA SER A 13 1.29 -8.08 -1.44
C SER A 13 2.41 -7.83 -0.44
N HIS A 14 3.42 -7.07 -0.86
CA HIS A 14 4.61 -6.73 -0.09
C HIS A 14 4.52 -5.28 0.41
N LEU A 15 4.59 -5.08 1.72
CA LEU A 15 4.59 -3.75 2.33
C LEU A 15 6.00 -3.40 2.79
N GLY A 16 6.65 -2.47 2.08
CA GLY A 16 8.01 -2.04 2.39
C GLY A 16 8.14 -1.45 3.79
N VAL A 17 9.33 -1.56 4.37
CA VAL A 17 9.66 -1.03 5.70
C VAL A 17 9.34 0.47 5.77
N GLY A 18 8.72 0.90 6.87
CA GLY A 18 8.37 2.32 7.05
C GLY A 18 7.22 2.84 6.17
N SER A 19 6.58 2.01 5.35
CA SER A 19 5.38 2.42 4.62
C SER A 19 4.21 2.75 5.57
N GLN A 20 3.39 3.72 5.17
CA GLN A 20 2.19 4.15 5.89
C GLN A 20 0.97 4.05 4.97
N ILE A 21 -0.07 3.38 5.42
CA ILE A 21 -1.32 3.21 4.66
C ILE A 21 -2.45 3.88 5.42
N LEU A 22 -3.12 4.84 4.76
CA LEU A 22 -4.25 5.57 5.32
C LEU A 22 -5.47 4.64 5.52
N PRO A 23 -6.39 4.99 6.43
CA PRO A 23 -7.53 4.14 6.76
C PRO A 23 -8.54 4.04 5.61
N HIS A 24 -9.34 2.98 5.61
CA HIS A 24 -10.40 2.72 4.62
C HIS A 24 -9.91 2.55 3.17
N LEU A 25 -8.70 2.02 2.98
CA LEU A 25 -8.12 1.78 1.65
C LEU A 25 -8.06 0.29 1.30
N THR A 26 -8.10 0.00 0.01
CA THR A 26 -7.90 -1.34 -0.54
C THR A 26 -6.58 -1.42 -1.31
N ILE A 27 -5.70 -2.31 -0.87
CA ILE A 27 -4.51 -2.74 -1.60
C ILE A 27 -4.86 -4.03 -2.33
N GLY A 28 -4.68 -4.04 -3.65
CA GLY A 28 -4.89 -5.21 -4.49
C GLY A 28 -3.96 -6.39 -4.18
N LYS A 29 -4.07 -7.45 -4.98
CA LYS A 29 -3.25 -8.67 -4.89
C LYS A 29 -1.93 -8.46 -5.63
N HIS A 30 -0.85 -9.11 -5.19
CA HIS A 30 0.47 -8.99 -5.84
C HIS A 30 0.95 -7.54 -5.99
N VAL A 31 0.72 -6.71 -4.96
CA VAL A 31 1.14 -5.31 -4.93
C VAL A 31 2.45 -5.15 -4.17
N ILE A 32 3.35 -4.29 -4.65
CA ILE A 32 4.55 -3.90 -3.90
C ILE A 32 4.40 -2.45 -3.45
N ILE A 33 4.35 -2.20 -2.14
CA ILE A 33 4.44 -0.85 -1.57
C ILE A 33 5.91 -0.59 -1.23
N GLY A 34 6.47 0.49 -1.76
CA GLY A 34 7.86 0.89 -1.50
C GLY A 34 8.15 1.17 -0.03
N ALA A 35 9.41 1.01 0.37
CA ALA A 35 9.86 1.45 1.69
C ALA A 35 9.64 2.97 1.86
N GLY A 36 9.10 3.38 3.00
CA GLY A 36 8.77 4.78 3.29
C GLY A 36 7.60 5.38 2.48
N ALA A 37 6.90 4.58 1.66
CA ALA A 37 5.81 5.10 0.84
C ALA A 37 4.56 5.43 1.68
N VAL A 38 3.81 6.47 1.28
CA VAL A 38 2.56 6.88 1.95
C VAL A 38 1.37 6.65 1.02
N VAL A 39 0.59 5.62 1.27
CA VAL A 39 -0.56 5.20 0.47
C VAL A 39 -1.78 6.01 0.86
N THR A 40 -2.22 6.89 -0.04
CA THR A 40 -3.36 7.81 0.17
C THR A 40 -4.60 7.46 -0.64
N LYS A 41 -4.51 6.45 -1.52
CA LYS A 41 -5.59 5.99 -2.41
C LYS A 41 -5.51 4.47 -2.57
N ASP A 42 -6.61 3.89 -3.03
CA ASP A 42 -6.66 2.47 -3.39
C ASP A 42 -5.59 2.12 -4.43
N ILE A 43 -5.01 0.93 -4.27
CA ILE A 43 -3.93 0.44 -5.12
C ILE A 43 -4.44 -0.79 -5.89
N PRO A 44 -4.42 -0.77 -7.23
CA PRO A 44 -4.88 -1.90 -8.04
C PRO A 44 -3.97 -3.11 -7.86
N SER A 45 -4.46 -4.30 -8.23
CA SER A 45 -3.64 -5.52 -8.19
C SER A 45 -2.50 -5.47 -9.22
N HIS A 46 -1.40 -6.21 -8.97
CA HIS A 46 -0.26 -6.34 -9.88
C HIS A 46 0.49 -5.03 -10.21
N CYS A 47 0.61 -4.11 -9.24
CA CYS A 47 1.35 -2.87 -9.42
C CYS A 47 2.35 -2.62 -8.28
N THR A 48 3.25 -1.66 -8.50
CA THR A 48 4.24 -1.23 -7.49
C THR A 48 4.00 0.23 -7.17
N ALA A 49 3.63 0.54 -5.93
CA ALA A 49 3.36 1.90 -5.48
C ALA A 49 4.52 2.45 -4.62
N VAL A 50 5.12 3.55 -5.05
CA VAL A 50 6.30 4.16 -4.38
C VAL A 50 6.13 5.66 -4.20
N GLY A 51 6.84 6.24 -3.22
CA GLY A 51 6.89 7.68 -2.97
C GLY A 51 5.88 8.20 -1.95
N ILE A 52 5.88 9.53 -1.78
CA ILE A 52 5.04 10.27 -0.84
C ILE A 52 4.40 11.44 -1.60
N PRO A 53 3.12 11.36 -2.02
CA PRO A 53 2.21 10.21 -1.91
C PRO A 53 2.58 9.06 -2.85
N ALA A 54 2.24 7.83 -2.48
CA ALA A 54 2.52 6.62 -3.23
C ALA A 54 1.82 6.64 -4.60
N ARG A 55 2.58 6.39 -5.67
CA ARG A 55 2.14 6.36 -7.07
C ARG A 55 2.52 5.01 -7.68
N PHE A 56 1.62 4.45 -8.49
CA PHE A 56 1.73 3.15 -9.15
C PHE A 56 1.63 3.27 -10.67
#